data_AF-A0A177F2T1-F1
#
_entry.id   AF-A0A177F2T1-F1
#
_cell.length_a   1.000
_cell.length_b   1.000
_cell.length_c   1.000
_cell.angle_alpha   90.00
_cell.angle_beta   90.00
_cell.angle_gamma   90.00
#
_symmetry.space_group_name_H-M   'P 1'
#
loop_
_entity.id
_entity.type
_entity.pdbx_description
1 polymer ?
#
loop_
_entity_poly.entity_id
_entity_poly.type
_entity_poly.pdbx_seq_one_letter_code
_entity_poly.pdbx_strand_id
1 'polypeptide(L)'
;MPSPAPDRDTLLSAAQAFCNSFARKEAPDKIFSHFSSSDDVLALEHGLPQLAPFLGREFRGHKGLQEYFGLLSSTLTYENMRFTNFVVDPLVSKVSVRGEAKFTWTETGQSWDEVFTYVLEFDQEYKVKVYEIWAGKFPGQIDACISGAAEVASRFCLRDPAMDY
;
A
#
# COMPACT_ATOMS: atom_id res chain seq x y z
N MET A 1 -1.04 32.92 9.74
CA MET A 1 -1.55 31.83 10.57
C MET A 1 -1.10 30.53 9.93
N PRO A 2 -0.36 29.63 10.60
CA PRO A 2 -0.14 28.30 10.07
C PRO A 2 -1.48 27.57 9.99
N SER A 3 -1.76 26.91 8.87
CA SER A 3 -2.97 26.08 8.70
C SER A 3 -3.01 25.02 9.81
N PRO A 4 -4.17 24.70 10.41
CA PRO A 4 -4.25 23.64 11.40
C PRO A 4 -3.71 22.34 10.80
N ALA A 5 -2.88 21.63 11.56
CA ALA A 5 -2.41 20.30 11.18
C ALA A 5 -3.64 19.42 10.83
N PRO A 6 -3.55 18.56 9.80
CA PRO A 6 -4.65 17.72 9.40
C PRO A 6 -5.17 16.90 10.59
N ASP A 7 -6.49 16.82 10.71
CA ASP A 7 -7.10 16.15 11.84
C ASP A 7 -6.83 14.63 11.77
N ARG A 8 -6.33 14.07 12.88
CA ARG A 8 -5.95 12.65 13.00
C ARG A 8 -7.12 11.75 12.64
N ASP A 9 -8.32 12.09 13.10
CA ASP A 9 -9.51 11.27 12.90
C ASP A 9 -10.00 11.34 11.46
N THR A 10 -9.81 12.48 10.80
CA THR A 10 -10.08 12.63 9.37
C THR A 10 -9.12 11.80 8.50
N LEU A 11 -7.81 11.82 8.78
CA LEU A 11 -6.82 10.96 8.10
C LEU A 11 -7.13 9.48 8.29
N LEU A 12 -7.45 9.08 9.52
CA LEU A 12 -7.84 7.71 9.84
C LEU A 12 -9.08 7.28 9.05
N SER A 13 -10.10 8.15 9.00
CA SER A 13 -11.35 7.89 8.29
C SER A 13 -11.13 7.74 6.79
N ALA A 14 -10.28 8.59 6.19
CA ALA A 14 -9.92 8.51 4.78
C ALA A 14 -9.17 7.20 4.45
N ALA A 15 -8.18 6.84 5.28
CA ALA A 15 -7.44 5.59 5.13
C ALA A 15 -8.36 4.36 5.24
N GLN A 16 -9.25 4.34 6.24
CA GLN A 16 -10.24 3.26 6.41
C GLN A 16 -11.20 3.19 5.23
N ALA A 17 -11.65 4.32 4.70
CA ALA A 17 -12.56 4.36 3.55
C ALA A 17 -11.91 3.72 2.32
N PHE A 18 -10.67 4.09 1.99
CA PHE A 18 -9.90 3.48 0.91
C PHE A 18 -9.71 1.97 1.13
N CYS A 19 -9.19 1.58 2.30
CA CYS A 19 -8.92 0.19 2.65
C CYS A 19 -10.19 -0.68 2.58
N ASN A 20 -11.31 -0.16 3.09
CA ASN A 20 -12.60 -0.86 3.04
C ASN A 20 -13.14 -0.98 1.62
N SER A 21 -13.01 0.06 0.79
CA SER A 21 -13.41 -0.02 -0.62
C SER A 21 -12.57 -1.05 -1.37
N PHE A 22 -11.26 -1.09 -1.12
CA PHE A 22 -10.38 -2.07 -1.72
C PHE A 22 -10.71 -3.49 -1.25
N ALA A 23 -10.82 -3.74 0.07
CA ALA A 23 -11.17 -5.06 0.60
C ALA A 23 -12.50 -5.63 0.07
N ARG A 24 -13.48 -4.75 -0.19
CA ARG A 24 -14.80 -5.13 -0.73
C ARG A 24 -14.83 -5.32 -2.24
N LYS A 25 -13.70 -5.13 -2.95
CA LYS A 25 -13.63 -5.19 -4.42
C LYS A 25 -14.63 -4.24 -5.08
N GLU A 26 -14.75 -3.03 -4.53
CA GLU A 26 -15.59 -1.99 -5.12
C GLU A 26 -15.15 -1.68 -6.56
N ALA A 27 -16.05 -1.09 -7.34
CA ALA A 27 -15.78 -0.74 -8.73
C ALA A 27 -14.52 0.16 -8.86
N PRO A 28 -13.73 0.04 -9.95
CA PRO A 28 -12.51 0.82 -10.14
C PRO A 28 -12.69 2.32 -9.94
N ASP A 29 -13.78 2.91 -10.46
CA ASP A 29 -14.08 4.33 -10.28
C ASP A 29 -14.19 4.74 -8.80
N LYS A 30 -14.72 3.84 -7.95
CA LYS A 30 -14.81 4.07 -6.52
C LYS A 30 -13.44 3.99 -5.85
N ILE A 31 -12.59 3.06 -6.28
CA ILE A 31 -11.20 2.96 -5.81
C ILE A 31 -10.43 4.23 -6.18
N PHE A 32 -10.48 4.63 -7.45
CA PHE A 32 -9.79 5.83 -7.94
C PHE A 32 -10.31 7.12 -7.31
N SER A 33 -11.58 7.16 -6.87
CA SER A 33 -12.12 8.32 -6.17
C SER A 33 -11.44 8.62 -4.83
N HIS A 34 -10.67 7.68 -4.27
CA HIS A 34 -9.88 7.88 -3.05
C HIS A 34 -8.50 8.51 -3.32
N PHE A 35 -8.04 8.53 -4.57
CA PHE A 35 -6.74 9.07 -4.94
C PHE A 35 -6.80 10.56 -5.29
N SER A 36 -5.68 11.24 -5.11
CA SER A 36 -5.53 12.67 -5.44
C SER A 36 -5.65 12.88 -6.93
N SER A 37 -6.25 14.00 -7.35
CA SER A 37 -6.31 14.42 -8.76
C SER A 37 -4.96 14.94 -9.29
N SER A 38 -3.93 15.01 -8.45
CA SER A 38 -2.62 15.54 -8.82
C SER A 38 -1.85 14.63 -9.80
N ASP A 39 -1.04 15.25 -10.66
CA ASP A 39 -0.17 14.53 -11.61
C ASP A 39 0.99 13.81 -10.90
N ASP A 40 1.29 14.18 -9.65
CA ASP A 40 2.37 13.60 -8.84
C ASP A 40 1.91 12.42 -7.95
N VAL A 41 0.67 11.94 -8.12
CA VAL A 41 0.20 10.74 -7.42
C VAL A 41 1.11 9.54 -7.76
N LEU A 42 1.47 8.76 -6.75
CA LEU A 42 2.44 7.67 -6.86
C LEU A 42 1.87 6.38 -6.27
N ALA A 43 1.93 5.30 -7.03
CA ALA A 43 1.84 3.94 -6.49
C ALA A 43 3.20 3.24 -6.64
N LEU A 44 3.65 2.58 -5.57
CA LEU A 44 4.89 1.82 -5.55
C LEU A 44 4.74 0.60 -4.62
N GLU A 45 4.82 -0.58 -5.21
CA GLU A 45 4.90 -1.81 -4.44
C GLU A 45 6.35 -2.28 -4.40
N HIS A 46 6.92 -2.32 -3.20
CA HIS A 46 8.31 -2.69 -2.99
C HIS A 46 8.49 -4.20 -3.14
N GLY A 47 9.50 -4.59 -3.90
CA GLY A 47 9.79 -5.99 -4.17
C GLY A 47 10.75 -6.14 -5.34
N LEU A 48 11.09 -7.38 -5.67
CA LEU A 48 11.95 -7.67 -6.81
C LEU A 48 11.12 -7.67 -8.11
N PRO A 49 11.45 -6.84 -9.12
CA PRO A 49 10.69 -6.79 -10.38
C PRO A 49 10.62 -8.12 -11.14
N GLN A 50 11.50 -9.06 -10.81
CA GLN A 50 11.53 -10.41 -11.39
C GLN A 50 10.38 -11.30 -10.90
N LEU A 51 9.76 -10.97 -9.76
CA LEU A 51 8.70 -11.79 -9.16
C LEU A 51 7.32 -11.43 -9.70
N ALA A 52 7.06 -10.16 -9.99
CA ALA A 52 5.82 -9.72 -10.61
C ALA A 52 6.02 -8.36 -11.31
N PRO A 53 5.25 -8.07 -12.39
CA PRO A 53 5.45 -6.89 -13.24
C PRO A 53 5.16 -5.55 -12.55
N PHE A 54 4.48 -5.57 -11.41
CA PHE A 54 4.15 -4.38 -10.62
C PHE A 54 5.14 -4.10 -9.47
N LEU A 55 6.06 -5.03 -9.17
CA LEU A 55 7.03 -4.87 -8.07
C LEU A 55 8.24 -4.03 -8.46
N GLY A 56 8.69 -3.20 -7.52
CA GLY A 56 9.89 -2.37 -7.67
C GLY A 56 9.79 -1.30 -8.76
N ARG A 57 8.56 -0.99 -9.21
CA ARG A 57 8.28 -0.04 -10.28
C ARG A 57 7.39 1.08 -9.76
N GLU A 58 7.78 2.32 -10.05
CA GLU A 58 6.96 3.49 -9.78
C GLU A 58 5.87 3.65 -10.85
N PHE A 59 4.65 3.90 -10.39
CA PHE A 59 3.50 4.22 -11.23
C PHE A 59 3.01 5.62 -10.88
N ARG A 60 3.22 6.58 -11.79
CA ARG A 60 2.95 8.01 -11.55
C ARG A 60 1.75 8.52 -12.34
N GLY A 61 1.02 9.46 -11.74
CA GLY A 61 -0.18 10.04 -12.32
C GLY A 61 -1.34 9.05 -12.42
N HIS A 62 -2.49 9.52 -12.89
CA HIS A 62 -3.69 8.69 -13.02
C HIS A 62 -3.51 7.53 -13.99
N LYS A 63 -2.77 7.73 -15.07
CA LYS A 63 -2.45 6.66 -16.02
C LYS A 63 -1.59 5.57 -15.38
N GLY A 64 -0.61 5.97 -14.55
CA GLY A 64 0.20 5.03 -13.78
C GLY A 64 -0.65 4.24 -12.79
N LEU A 65 -1.55 4.89 -12.05
CA LEU A 65 -2.48 4.19 -11.15
C LEU A 65 -3.33 3.16 -11.89
N GLN A 66 -3.91 3.54 -13.03
CA GLN A 66 -4.69 2.61 -13.86
C GLN A 66 -3.86 1.42 -14.33
N GLU A 67 -2.61 1.66 -14.74
CA GLU A 67 -1.67 0.60 -15.12
C GLU A 67 -1.37 -0.32 -13.93
N TYR A 68 -1.07 0.23 -12.75
CA TYR A 68 -0.79 -0.54 -11.54
C TYR A 68 -1.97 -1.45 -11.16
N PHE A 69 -3.17 -0.89 -11.01
CA PHE A 69 -4.35 -1.69 -10.62
C PHE A 69 -4.77 -2.66 -11.74
N GLY A 70 -4.50 -2.33 -13.00
CA GLY A 70 -4.66 -3.23 -14.14
C GLY A 70 -3.74 -4.45 -14.04
N LEU A 71 -2.44 -4.23 -13.85
CA LEU A 71 -1.45 -5.30 -13.65
C LEU A 71 -1.75 -6.14 -12.41
N LEU A 72 -2.13 -5.49 -11.30
CA LEU A 72 -2.46 -6.17 -10.06
C LEU A 72 -3.65 -7.11 -10.25
N SER A 73 -4.74 -6.62 -10.84
CA SER A 73 -5.96 -7.41 -11.06
C SER A 73 -5.83 -8.48 -12.14
N SER A 74 -4.93 -8.31 -13.12
CA SER A 74 -4.65 -9.36 -14.12
C SER A 74 -3.79 -10.49 -13.55
N THR A 75 -2.97 -10.19 -12.54
CA THR A 75 -1.96 -11.11 -12.00
C THR A 75 -2.42 -11.81 -10.74
N LEU A 76 -3.20 -11.13 -9.90
CA LEU A 76 -3.63 -11.61 -8.59
C LEU A 76 -5.14 -11.48 -8.41
N THR A 77 -5.70 -12.46 -7.71
CA THR A 77 -6.97 -12.29 -7.00
C THR A 77 -6.71 -12.39 -5.49
N TYR A 78 -7.64 -11.85 -4.70
CA TYR A 78 -7.56 -11.95 -3.25
C TYR A 78 -8.90 -12.28 -2.61
N GLU A 79 -8.88 -12.89 -1.44
CA GLU A 79 -10.03 -13.12 -0.58
C GLU A 79 -9.70 -12.85 0.89
N ASN A 80 -10.73 -12.64 1.71
CA ASN A 80 -10.61 -12.41 3.16
C ASN A 80 -9.68 -11.25 3.54
N MET A 81 -9.63 -10.21 2.69
CA MET A 81 -8.80 -9.03 2.92
C MET A 81 -9.30 -8.25 4.13
N ARG A 82 -8.40 -7.98 5.07
CA ARG A 82 -8.68 -7.22 6.30
C ARG A 82 -7.56 -6.23 6.58
N PHE A 83 -7.92 -5.12 7.20
CA PHE A 83 -7.01 -4.05 7.57
C PHE A 83 -7.11 -3.78 9.07
N THR A 84 -5.96 -3.74 9.74
CA THR A 84 -5.85 -3.56 11.20
C THR A 84 -4.64 -2.67 11.53
N ASN A 85 -4.51 -2.25 12.79
CA ASN A 85 -3.35 -1.52 13.30
C ASN A 85 -3.01 -0.25 12.50
N PHE A 86 -4.00 0.64 12.34
CA PHE A 86 -3.78 1.95 11.73
C PHE A 86 -2.93 2.84 12.65
N VAL A 87 -1.79 3.30 12.14
CA VAL A 87 -0.92 4.28 12.78
C VAL A 87 -0.98 5.56 11.98
N VAL A 88 -1.42 6.65 12.61
CA VAL A 88 -1.64 7.94 11.96
C VAL A 88 -0.56 8.90 12.42
N ASP A 89 0.12 9.53 11.46
CA ASP A 89 1.04 10.64 11.66
C ASP A 89 0.47 11.92 11.01
N PRO A 90 -0.21 12.78 11.80
CA PRO A 90 -0.77 14.03 11.30
C PRO A 90 0.27 15.07 10.89
N LEU A 91 1.52 14.97 11.35
CA LEU A 91 2.55 15.98 11.05
C LEU A 91 3.01 15.90 9.60
N VAL A 92 2.99 14.70 9.03
CA VAL A 92 3.39 14.43 7.63
C VAL A 92 2.23 13.92 6.78
N SER A 93 1.00 13.98 7.29
CA SER A 93 -0.21 13.50 6.60
C SER A 93 -0.11 12.04 6.14
N LYS A 94 0.44 11.16 6.98
CA LYS A 94 0.62 9.73 6.66
C LYS A 94 -0.21 8.82 7.54
N VAL A 95 -0.66 7.72 6.95
CA VAL A 95 -1.26 6.60 7.67
C VAL A 95 -0.60 5.31 7.22
N SER A 96 -0.02 4.58 8.18
CA SER A 96 0.47 3.22 7.98
C SER A 96 -0.58 2.24 8.47
N VAL A 97 -0.82 1.16 7.72
CA VAL A 97 -1.84 0.16 8.08
C VAL A 97 -1.37 -1.23 7.72
N ARG A 98 -1.64 -2.18 8.62
CA ARG A 98 -1.38 -3.61 8.37
C ARG A 98 -2.55 -4.21 7.61
N GLY A 99 -2.26 -4.81 6.46
CA GLY A 99 -3.18 -5.58 5.65
C GLY A 99 -2.87 -7.07 5.73
N GLU A 100 -3.92 -7.89 5.64
CA GLU A 100 -3.81 -9.34 5.53
C GLU A 100 -4.83 -9.84 4.53
N ALA A 101 -4.43 -10.72 3.62
CA ALA A 101 -5.34 -11.34 2.66
C ALA A 101 -4.78 -12.69 2.19
N LYS A 102 -5.67 -13.55 1.67
CA LYS A 102 -5.23 -14.70 0.89
C LYS A 102 -5.18 -14.29 -0.57
N PHE A 103 -3.98 -14.28 -1.14
CA PHE A 103 -3.77 -14.00 -2.56
C PHE A 103 -3.75 -15.30 -3.36
N THR A 104 -4.12 -15.21 -4.63
CA THR A 104 -4.04 -16.30 -5.60
C THR A 104 -3.49 -15.77 -6.90
N TRP A 105 -2.42 -16.37 -7.40
CA TRP A 105 -1.87 -16.07 -8.71
C TRP A 105 -2.81 -16.57 -9.80
N THR A 106 -3.24 -15.68 -10.69
CA THR A 106 -4.29 -15.98 -11.69
C THR A 106 -3.86 -17.05 -12.68
N GLU A 107 -2.61 -17.04 -13.12
CA GLU A 107 -2.09 -17.95 -14.14
C GLU A 107 -1.90 -19.39 -13.62
N THR A 108 -1.44 -19.55 -12.38
CA THR A 108 -1.06 -20.85 -11.82
C THR A 108 -2.10 -21.40 -10.85
N GLY A 109 -3.01 -20.55 -10.35
CA GLY A 109 -3.96 -20.89 -9.30
C GLY A 109 -3.33 -21.09 -7.92
N GLN A 110 -2.04 -20.80 -7.75
CA GLN A 110 -1.36 -20.94 -6.45
C GLN A 110 -1.83 -19.85 -5.49
N SER A 111 -2.22 -20.25 -4.27
CA SER A 111 -2.66 -19.32 -3.23
C SER A 111 -1.72 -19.31 -2.03
N TRP A 112 -1.63 -18.18 -1.36
CA TRP A 112 -0.92 -18.02 -0.09
C TRP A 112 -1.59 -16.96 0.78
N ASP A 113 -1.44 -17.09 2.09
CA ASP A 113 -1.76 -16.03 3.03
C ASP A 113 -0.60 -15.04 3.09
N GLU A 114 -0.90 -13.75 2.93
CA GLU A 114 0.08 -12.67 2.93
C GLU A 114 -0.25 -11.65 4.01
N VAL A 115 0.81 -11.09 4.60
CA VAL A 115 0.74 -9.91 5.45
C VAL A 115 1.53 -8.80 4.77
N PHE A 116 0.90 -7.64 4.64
CA PHE A 116 1.50 -6.49 3.99
C PHE A 116 1.22 -5.21 4.78
N THR A 117 1.94 -4.15 4.43
CA THR A 117 1.73 -2.81 4.99
C THR A 117 1.46 -1.83 3.87
N TYR A 118 0.43 -1.01 4.02
CA TYR A 118 0.30 0.21 3.24
C TYR A 118 0.88 1.38 4.01
N VAL A 119 1.57 2.26 3.30
CA VAL A 119 1.87 3.62 3.76
C VAL A 119 1.16 4.57 2.81
N LEU A 120 0.18 5.29 3.36
CA LEU A 120 -0.70 6.20 2.63
C LEU A 120 -0.30 7.64 2.99
N GLU A 121 0.18 8.41 2.03
CA GLU A 121 0.34 9.86 2.18
C GLU A 121 -0.86 10.57 1.58
N PHE A 122 -1.40 11.57 2.28
CA PHE A 122 -2.59 12.29 1.89
C PHE A 122 -2.30 13.72 1.46
N ASP A 123 -3.06 14.22 0.48
CA ASP A 123 -3.09 15.63 0.12
C ASP A 123 -3.97 16.46 1.06
N GLN A 124 -4.15 17.74 0.74
CA GLN A 124 -4.95 18.68 1.54
C GLN A 124 -6.45 18.37 1.53
N GLU A 125 -6.93 17.53 0.60
CA GLU A 125 -8.31 17.09 0.48
C GLU A 125 -8.52 15.67 1.06
N TYR A 126 -7.51 15.16 1.77
CA TYR A 126 -7.51 13.80 2.33
C TYR A 126 -7.66 12.72 1.27
N LYS A 127 -7.11 12.96 0.08
CA LYS A 127 -6.98 11.96 -0.99
C LYS A 127 -5.59 11.35 -0.98
N VAL A 128 -5.50 10.07 -1.31
CA VAL A 128 -4.23 9.34 -1.35
C VAL A 128 -3.36 9.90 -2.48
N LYS A 129 -2.24 10.49 -2.09
CA LYS A 129 -1.21 11.04 -2.97
C LYS A 129 -0.07 10.06 -3.18
N VAL A 130 0.37 9.38 -2.12
CA VAL A 130 1.39 8.33 -2.22
C VAL A 130 0.82 7.05 -1.63
N TYR A 131 0.88 5.98 -2.42
CA TYR A 131 0.42 4.65 -2.09
C TYR A 131 1.59 3.69 -2.18
N GLU A 132 2.23 3.42 -1.04
CA GLU A 132 3.33 2.47 -0.96
C GLU A 132 2.92 1.18 -0.27
N ILE A 133 3.45 0.07 -0.75
CA ILE A 133 3.13 -1.27 -0.27
C ILE A 133 4.42 -2.05 -0.02
N TRP A 134 4.49 -2.71 1.13
CA TRP A 134 5.52 -3.71 1.43
C TRP A 134 4.81 -5.02 1.81
N ALA A 135 5.12 -6.09 1.10
CA ALA A 135 4.72 -7.44 1.44
C ALA A 135 5.93 -8.22 1.97
N GLY A 136 5.73 -9.09 2.96
CA GLY A 136 6.82 -9.85 3.53
C GLY A 136 6.37 -10.96 4.47
N LYS A 137 7.06 -12.09 4.40
CA LYS A 137 6.79 -13.28 5.22
C LYS A 137 7.18 -13.14 6.70
N PHE A 138 7.85 -12.05 7.09
CA PHE A 138 8.40 -11.88 8.42
C PHE A 138 7.72 -10.73 9.17
N PRO A 139 7.05 -11.01 10.32
CA PRO A 139 6.38 -9.99 11.13
C PRO A 139 7.28 -8.80 11.49
N GLY A 140 8.57 -9.05 11.76
CA GLY A 140 9.53 -8.00 12.13
C GLY A 140 9.82 -6.96 11.03
N GLN A 141 9.63 -7.31 9.75
CA GLN A 141 9.79 -6.37 8.62
C GLN A 141 8.58 -5.42 8.54
N ILE A 142 7.39 -5.93 8.82
CA ILE A 142 6.13 -5.19 8.86
C ILE A 142 6.11 -4.23 10.04
N ASP A 143 6.54 -4.68 11.22
CA ASP A 143 6.58 -3.86 12.44
C ASP A 143 7.56 -2.68 12.31
N ALA A 144 8.70 -2.86 11.61
CA ALA A 144 9.67 -1.80 11.35
C ALA A 144 9.14 -0.73 10.38
N CYS A 145 8.36 -1.12 9.37
CA CYS A 145 7.67 -0.17 8.48
C CYS A 145 6.60 0.63 9.23
N ILE A 146 5.81 -0.03 10.07
CA ILE A 146 4.72 0.59 10.84
C ILE A 146 5.26 1.55 11.92
N SER A 147 6.45 1.29 12.49
CA SER A 147 7.05 2.14 13.52
C SER A 147 7.75 3.40 13.00
N GLY A 148 7.61 3.76 11.71
CA GLY A 148 8.20 4.97 11.15
C GLY A 148 9.70 4.87 10.85
N ALA A 149 10.28 3.67 10.83
CA ALA A 149 11.67 3.46 10.43
C ALA A 149 11.79 3.18 8.92
N ALA A 150 11.19 4.04 8.07
CA ALA A 150 11.23 3.89 6.61
C ALA A 150 12.68 3.76 6.07
N GLU A 151 13.63 4.40 6.73
CA GLU A 151 15.07 4.33 6.39
C GLU A 151 15.72 2.98 6.77
N VAL A 152 15.13 2.23 7.72
CA VAL A 152 15.59 0.90 8.14
C VAL A 152 14.93 -0.20 7.31
N ALA A 153 13.69 -0.01 6.88
CA ALA A 153 12.97 -0.94 6.01
C ALA A 153 13.68 -1.15 4.65
N SER A 154 14.21 -0.07 4.06
CA SER A 154 15.03 -0.14 2.84
C SER A 154 16.28 -1.01 3.01
N ARG A 155 16.91 -1.01 4.19
CA ARG A 155 18.08 -1.85 4.50
C ARG A 155 17.73 -3.31 4.75
N PHE A 156 16.52 -3.61 5.22
CA PHE A 156 16.06 -4.99 5.42
C PHE A 156 15.64 -5.68 4.12
N CYS A 157 15.05 -4.95 3.15
CA CYS A 157 14.72 -5.50 1.83
C CYS A 157 15.94 -5.98 1.02
N LEU A 158 17.16 -5.54 1.37
CA LEU A 158 18.41 -5.95 0.71
C LEU A 158 19.14 -7.10 1.41
N ARG A 159 18.64 -7.60 2.56
CA ARG A 159 19.19 -8.83 3.16
C ARG A 159 18.34 -10.02 2.75
N ASP A 160 18.77 -10.60 1.64
CA ASP A 160 18.44 -11.94 1.20
C ASP A 160 18.67 -12.94 2.36
N PRO A 161 17.64 -13.65 2.87
CA PRO A 161 17.87 -14.75 3.81
C PRO A 161 18.34 -16.03 3.10
N ALA A 162 18.51 -16.02 1.77
CA ALA A 162 18.96 -17.19 1.00
C ALA A 162 20.50 -17.27 0.82
N MET A 163 21.29 -16.49 1.56
CA MET A 163 22.75 -16.60 1.60
C MET A 163 23.27 -16.56 3.05
N ASP A 164 22.85 -17.53 3.86
CA ASP A 164 23.71 -18.09 4.91
C ASP A 164 23.52 -19.61 4.88
N TYR A 165 24.67 -20.30 4.86
CA TYR A 165 24.87 -21.74 4.59
C TYR A 165 24.01 -22.71 5.40
#